data_AF-A0A524CJK0-F1
#
_entry.id   AF-A0A524CJK0-F1
#
_cell.length_a   1.000
_cell.length_b   1.000
_cell.length_c   1.000
_cell.angle_alpha   90.00
_cell.angle_beta   90.00
_cell.angle_gamma   90.00
#
_symmetry.space_group_name_H-M   'P 1'
#
loop_
_entity.id
_entity.type
_entity.pdbx_description
1 polymer ?
#
loop_
_entity_poly.entity_id
_entity_poly.type
_entity_poly.pdbx_seq_one_letter_code
_entity_poly.pdbx_strand_id
1 'polypeptide(L)'
;MFLFILIVPVIAFFIFNAIVHLYYALKLNKKYPEEHDIRNSCFTCILWVISGFLYPFYFPLDDSDFYIFGILSFIFICVVTPFIIFLILFYQYLFVFKKKPEISEIRTIDNLLREFHSRKRKDDNFKNLPLKVDFKRKVLHLFPASVIIFIWVFSVYIWEGIWKANIVWGISGLKFADFLIITAGFSGIFVFAALDYVRLSYIFENHNLFFLIPSNVMILLSKSMKKRELYEFTKPVAMVLALAPLYFLDFSIFVSAALIATVGDAAASLMGLKFGKYHFPKNSQKTVVGYLSGFCTAFFTALVSLIIFSHSLNGLKVFFLSFIGAIVFLLIDILNLKIDDNILNPLLCGGVMGIFFYLI
;
A
#
# COMPACT_ATOMS: atom_id res chain seq x y z
N MET A 1 12.97 -16.76 26.14
CA MET A 1 11.79 -16.25 26.88
C MET A 1 11.49 -14.79 26.55
N PHE A 2 12.43 -13.85 26.73
CA PHE A 2 12.24 -12.41 26.39
C PHE A 2 11.83 -12.15 24.94
N LEU A 3 12.25 -13.01 24.02
CA LEU A 3 11.97 -12.90 22.61
C LEU A 3 10.52 -13.22 22.23
N PHE A 4 9.93 -14.22 22.90
CA PHE A 4 8.52 -14.57 22.73
C PHE A 4 7.61 -13.42 23.21
N ILE A 5 8.07 -12.65 24.20
CA ILE A 5 7.38 -11.47 24.73
C ILE A 5 7.33 -10.32 23.71
N LEU A 6 8.28 -10.24 22.77
CA LEU A 6 8.33 -9.15 21.77
C LEU A 6 7.57 -9.50 20.47
N ILE A 7 7.59 -10.77 20.09
CA ILE A 7 6.93 -11.29 18.89
C ILE A 7 5.40 -11.35 19.07
N VAL A 8 4.94 -11.87 20.20
CA VAL A 8 3.51 -12.10 20.46
C VAL A 8 2.68 -10.81 20.38
N PRO A 9 3.12 -9.66 20.92
CA PRO A 9 2.38 -8.40 20.78
C PRO A 9 2.18 -7.97 19.33
N VAL A 10 3.19 -8.09 18.46
CA VAL A 10 3.05 -7.70 17.05
C VAL A 10 2.05 -8.63 16.35
N ILE A 11 2.20 -9.94 16.52
CA ILE A 11 1.26 -10.93 15.96
C ILE A 11 -0.16 -10.64 16.46
N ALA A 12 -0.34 -10.47 17.77
CA ALA A 12 -1.64 -10.20 18.38
C ALA A 12 -2.24 -8.89 17.85
N PHE A 13 -1.42 -7.86 17.64
CA PHE A 13 -1.87 -6.58 17.11
C PHE A 13 -2.31 -6.67 15.64
N PHE A 14 -1.61 -7.47 14.81
CA PHE A 14 -2.01 -7.76 13.44
C PHE A 14 -3.29 -8.60 13.37
N ILE A 15 -3.43 -9.63 14.21
CA ILE A 15 -4.65 -10.45 14.31
C ILE A 15 -5.83 -9.60 14.78
N PHE A 16 -5.64 -8.74 15.78
CA PHE A 16 -6.66 -7.81 16.23
C PHE A 16 -7.11 -6.90 15.09
N ASN A 17 -6.18 -6.35 14.31
CA ASN A 17 -6.53 -5.53 13.15
C ASN A 17 -7.25 -6.32 12.05
N ALA A 18 -6.88 -7.59 11.82
CA ALA A 18 -7.61 -8.47 10.91
C ALA A 18 -9.08 -8.63 11.33
N ILE A 19 -9.33 -8.86 12.62
CA ILE A 19 -10.67 -8.99 13.19
C ILE A 19 -11.46 -7.68 13.05
N VAL A 20 -10.85 -6.53 13.39
CA VAL A 20 -11.49 -5.21 13.25
C VAL A 20 -11.80 -4.91 11.78
N HIS A 21 -10.88 -5.18 10.87
CA HIS A 21 -11.08 -5.02 9.43
C HIS A 21 -12.26 -5.86 8.93
N LEU A 22 -12.31 -7.14 9.30
CA LEU A 22 -13.41 -8.03 8.92
C LEU A 22 -14.74 -7.57 9.52
N TYR A 23 -14.76 -7.09 10.76
CA TYR A 23 -15.95 -6.55 11.40
C TYR A 23 -16.53 -5.35 10.62
N TYR A 24 -15.67 -4.39 10.26
CA TYR A 24 -16.06 -3.25 9.43
C TYR A 24 -16.54 -3.71 8.05
N ALA A 25 -15.85 -4.66 7.42
CA ALA A 25 -16.22 -5.20 6.12
C ALA A 25 -17.60 -5.85 6.13
N LEU A 26 -17.91 -6.68 7.13
CA LEU A 26 -19.22 -7.31 7.28
C LEU A 26 -20.33 -6.27 7.50
N LYS A 27 -20.05 -5.22 8.28
CA LYS A 27 -20.99 -4.11 8.50
C LYS A 27 -21.22 -3.28 7.23
N LEU A 28 -20.17 -2.99 6.47
CA LEU A 28 -20.26 -2.32 5.17
C LEU A 28 -21.06 -3.16 4.17
N ASN A 29 -20.75 -4.45 4.05
CA ASN A 29 -21.47 -5.35 3.15
C ASN A 29 -22.97 -5.46 3.51
N LYS A 30 -23.31 -5.41 4.80
CA LYS A 30 -24.72 -5.39 5.23
C LYS A 30 -25.43 -4.08 4.85
N LYS A 31 -24.73 -2.94 4.94
CA LYS A 31 -25.32 -1.60 4.70
C LYS A 31 -25.31 -1.22 3.21
N TYR A 32 -24.31 -1.69 2.45
CA TYR A 32 -24.05 -1.35 1.05
C TYR A 32 -23.67 -2.62 0.25
N PRO A 33 -24.59 -3.60 0.10
CA PRO A 33 -24.29 -4.89 -0.49
C PRO A 33 -23.97 -4.83 -1.99
N GLU A 34 -24.42 -3.79 -2.70
CA GLU A 34 -24.17 -3.65 -4.14
C GLU A 34 -22.85 -2.93 -4.43
N GLU A 35 -22.39 -2.08 -3.51
CA GLU A 35 -21.22 -1.26 -3.67
C GLU A 35 -19.95 -1.84 -3.04
N HIS A 36 -20.08 -2.63 -1.97
CA HIS A 36 -18.95 -3.17 -1.21
C HIS A 36 -18.52 -4.55 -1.72
N ASP A 37 -17.27 -4.69 -2.17
CA ASP A 37 -16.70 -6.01 -2.48
C ASP A 37 -16.09 -6.69 -1.25
N ILE A 38 -16.89 -7.53 -0.58
CA ILE A 38 -16.45 -8.29 0.61
C ILE A 38 -15.24 -9.19 0.35
N ARG A 39 -15.02 -9.64 -0.90
CA ARG A 39 -13.93 -10.57 -1.21
C ARG A 39 -12.58 -9.89 -1.04
N ASN A 40 -12.44 -8.64 -1.48
CA ASN A 40 -11.22 -7.85 -1.29
C ASN A 40 -10.91 -7.67 0.20
N SER A 41 -11.93 -7.43 1.01
CA SER A 41 -11.80 -7.32 2.47
C SER A 41 -11.37 -8.65 3.10
N CYS A 42 -11.90 -9.78 2.63
CA CYS A 42 -11.46 -11.11 3.08
C CYS A 42 -10.00 -11.40 2.72
N PHE A 43 -9.57 -11.10 1.48
CA PHE A 43 -8.16 -11.24 1.09
C PHE A 43 -7.25 -10.33 1.93
N THR A 44 -7.66 -9.09 2.17
CA THR A 44 -6.90 -8.16 3.02
C THR A 44 -6.80 -8.68 4.47
N CYS A 45 -7.88 -9.26 5.01
CA CYS A 45 -7.88 -9.91 6.32
C CYS A 45 -6.88 -11.08 6.40
N ILE A 46 -6.81 -11.92 5.36
CA ILE A 46 -5.83 -13.01 5.29
C ILE A 46 -4.41 -12.43 5.27
N LEU A 47 -4.16 -11.38 4.49
CA LEU A 47 -2.85 -10.75 4.42
C LEU A 47 -2.42 -10.08 5.72
N TRP A 48 -3.36 -9.53 6.51
CA TRP A 48 -3.08 -9.09 7.88
C TRP A 48 -2.54 -10.23 8.74
N VAL A 49 -3.21 -11.38 8.73
CA VAL A 49 -2.80 -12.55 9.51
C VAL A 49 -1.43 -13.05 9.05
N ILE A 50 -1.24 -13.21 7.74
CA ILE A 50 0.05 -13.62 7.15
C ILE A 50 1.16 -12.65 7.57
N SER A 51 0.95 -11.34 7.40
CA SER A 51 1.97 -10.32 7.73
C SER A 51 2.35 -10.34 9.22
N GLY A 52 1.38 -10.56 10.11
CA GLY A 52 1.64 -10.75 11.53
C GLY A 52 2.54 -11.96 11.79
N PHE A 53 2.20 -13.12 11.22
CA PHE A 53 3.01 -14.33 11.38
C PHE A 53 4.38 -14.26 10.72
N LEU A 54 4.54 -13.46 9.66
CA LEU A 54 5.82 -13.26 9.00
C LEU A 54 6.78 -12.33 9.78
N TYR A 55 6.25 -11.44 10.61
CA TYR A 55 7.04 -10.44 11.33
C TYR A 55 8.29 -10.99 12.05
N PRO A 56 8.22 -12.11 12.80
CA PRO A 56 9.36 -12.65 13.53
C PRO A 56 10.52 -13.09 12.64
N PHE A 57 10.22 -13.45 11.39
CA PHE A 57 11.21 -13.96 10.46
C PHE A 57 11.99 -12.84 9.76
N TYR A 58 11.55 -11.59 9.86
CA TYR A 58 12.30 -10.44 9.38
C TYR A 58 13.48 -10.04 10.27
N PHE A 59 13.43 -10.42 11.55
CA PHE A 59 14.46 -10.12 12.53
C PHE A 59 14.95 -11.45 13.13
N PRO A 60 15.78 -12.21 12.40
CA PRO A 60 16.24 -13.51 12.84
C PRO A 60 17.05 -13.38 14.14
N LEU A 61 16.94 -14.42 14.98
CA LEU A 61 17.20 -14.36 16.42
C LEU A 61 18.65 -14.70 16.80
N ASP A 62 19.35 -15.27 15.84
CA ASP A 62 20.74 -15.67 15.89
C ASP A 62 21.70 -14.49 15.66
N ASP A 63 21.20 -13.34 15.20
CA ASP A 63 21.98 -12.12 15.00
C ASP A 63 21.66 -11.05 16.06
N SER A 64 22.66 -10.72 16.88
CA SER A 64 22.52 -9.77 18.00
C SER A 64 22.07 -8.38 17.58
N ASP A 65 22.42 -7.93 16.37
CA ASP A 65 22.02 -6.60 15.87
C ASP A 65 20.54 -6.59 15.50
N PHE A 66 20.07 -7.67 14.85
CA PHE A 66 18.66 -7.84 14.48
C PHE A 66 17.76 -7.94 15.70
N TYR A 67 18.26 -8.46 16.82
CA TYR A 67 17.49 -8.48 18.06
C TYR A 67 17.12 -7.07 18.55
N ILE A 68 18.07 -6.13 18.56
CA ILE A 68 17.80 -4.74 18.97
C ILE A 68 16.84 -4.06 17.99
N PHE A 69 17.04 -4.27 16.69
CA PHE A 69 16.13 -3.74 15.68
C PHE A 69 14.72 -4.32 15.75
N GLY A 70 14.58 -5.61 16.08
CA GLY A 70 13.28 -6.23 16.35
C GLY A 70 12.56 -5.56 17.53
N ILE A 71 13.27 -5.22 18.60
CA ILE A 71 12.73 -4.48 19.76
C ILE A 71 12.29 -3.08 19.35
N LEU A 72 13.18 -2.32 18.68
CA LEU A 72 12.87 -0.96 18.25
C LEU A 72 11.68 -0.95 17.29
N SER A 73 11.67 -1.85 16.31
CA SER A 73 10.57 -2.03 15.36
C SER A 73 9.27 -2.31 16.09
N PHE A 74 9.26 -3.22 17.08
CA PHE A 74 8.09 -3.46 17.93
C PHE A 74 7.63 -2.20 18.65
N ILE A 75 8.53 -1.43 19.28
CA ILE A 75 8.19 -0.19 19.98
C ILE A 75 7.54 0.80 19.01
N PHE A 76 8.11 0.98 17.81
CA PHE A 76 7.57 1.90 16.82
C PHE A 76 6.19 1.46 16.31
N ILE A 77 6.03 0.16 16.02
CA ILE A 77 4.80 -0.38 15.43
C ILE A 77 3.67 -0.45 16.47
N CYS A 78 3.93 -0.97 17.67
CA CYS A 78 2.90 -1.29 18.65
C CYS A 78 2.70 -0.19 19.71
N VAL A 79 3.67 0.69 19.92
CA VAL A 79 3.59 1.73 20.96
C VAL A 79 3.54 3.12 20.33
N VAL A 80 4.58 3.51 19.60
CA VAL A 80 4.71 4.88 19.07
C VAL A 80 3.63 5.19 18.04
N THR A 81 3.40 4.29 17.08
CA THR A 81 2.41 4.53 16.01
C THR A 81 0.98 4.66 16.55
N PRO A 82 0.46 3.73 17.38
CA PRO A 82 -0.86 3.88 18.00
C PRO A 82 -0.95 5.11 18.89
N PHE A 83 0.12 5.45 19.62
CA PHE A 83 0.16 6.65 20.45
C PHE A 83 0.07 7.93 19.62
N ILE A 84 0.80 8.03 18.50
CA ILE A 84 0.71 9.18 17.59
C ILE A 84 -0.70 9.29 16.99
N ILE A 85 -1.28 8.18 16.55
CA ILE A 85 -2.67 8.15 16.04
C ILE A 85 -3.64 8.65 17.11
N PHE A 86 -3.51 8.15 18.34
CA PHE A 86 -4.30 8.59 19.47
C PHE A 86 -4.13 10.09 19.73
N LEU A 87 -2.91 10.62 19.75
CA LEU A 87 -2.65 12.05 19.94
C LEU A 87 -3.29 12.90 18.85
N ILE A 88 -3.24 12.47 17.58
CA ILE A 88 -3.89 13.17 16.47
C ILE A 88 -5.40 13.22 16.68
N LEU A 89 -6.03 12.10 17.00
CA LEU A 89 -7.48 12.02 17.21
C LEU A 89 -7.92 12.78 18.47
N PHE A 90 -7.15 12.68 19.55
CA PHE A 90 -7.36 13.39 20.80
C PHE A 90 -7.24 14.91 20.60
N TYR A 91 -6.25 15.36 19.82
CA TYR A 91 -6.12 16.76 19.45
C TYR A 91 -7.33 17.24 18.64
N GLN A 92 -7.77 16.47 17.64
CA GLN A 92 -8.97 16.81 16.86
C GLN A 92 -10.23 16.88 17.76
N TYR A 93 -10.36 15.98 18.72
CA TYR A 93 -11.48 16.00 19.66
C TYR A 93 -11.45 17.22 20.60
N LEU A 94 -10.33 17.46 21.29
CA LEU A 94 -10.24 18.51 22.30
C LEU A 94 -10.15 19.93 21.72
N PHE A 95 -9.34 20.13 20.69
CA PHE A 95 -9.00 21.48 20.23
C PHE A 95 -9.79 21.93 19.02
N VAL A 96 -10.25 20.99 18.19
CA VAL A 96 -11.06 21.32 17.01
C VAL A 96 -12.54 21.19 17.35
N PHE A 97 -12.97 20.01 17.80
CA PHE A 97 -14.39 19.73 17.99
C PHE A 97 -14.98 20.41 19.24
N LYS A 98 -14.40 20.19 20.44
CA LYS A 98 -14.94 20.77 21.69
C LYS A 98 -15.01 22.31 21.67
N LYS A 99 -14.12 22.97 20.93
CA LYS A 99 -14.12 24.43 20.78
C LYS A 99 -15.07 24.94 19.69
N LYS A 100 -15.36 24.14 18.67
CA LYS A 100 -16.18 24.52 17.51
C LYS A 100 -17.07 23.33 17.11
N PRO A 101 -18.17 23.09 17.84
CA PRO A 101 -19.03 21.92 17.61
C PRO A 101 -19.65 21.92 16.20
N GLU A 102 -19.89 23.10 15.61
CA GLU A 102 -20.36 23.26 14.22
C GLU A 102 -19.49 22.51 13.18
N ILE A 103 -18.22 22.23 13.50
CA ILE A 103 -17.33 21.49 12.61
C ILE A 103 -17.81 20.04 12.41
N SER A 104 -18.49 19.40 13.37
CA SER A 104 -19.01 18.04 13.16
C SER A 104 -20.16 18.01 12.17
N GLU A 105 -20.97 19.07 12.11
CA GLU A 105 -22.06 19.21 11.13
C GLU A 105 -21.51 19.41 9.71
N ILE A 106 -20.36 20.08 9.60
CA ILE A 106 -19.65 20.28 8.34
C ILE A 106 -18.93 18.99 7.91
N ARG A 107 -18.26 18.30 8.84
CA ARG A 107 -17.48 17.09 8.57
C ARG A 107 -18.35 15.84 8.64
N THR A 108 -19.22 15.70 7.66
CA THR A 108 -20.09 14.53 7.47
C THR A 108 -19.78 13.82 6.16
N ILE A 109 -20.13 12.53 6.09
CA ILE A 109 -20.03 11.76 4.84
C ILE A 109 -20.87 12.39 3.72
N ASP A 110 -22.04 12.97 4.05
CA ASP A 110 -22.91 13.64 3.08
C ASP A 110 -22.25 14.88 2.48
N ASN A 111 -21.55 15.66 3.29
CA ASN A 111 -20.80 16.81 2.78
C ASN A 111 -19.59 16.37 1.94
N LEU A 112 -18.91 15.28 2.30
CA LEU A 112 -17.88 14.68 1.44
C LEU A 112 -18.46 14.24 0.09
N LEU A 113 -19.62 13.58 0.09
CA LEU A 113 -20.34 13.16 -1.11
C LEU A 113 -20.75 14.36 -1.97
N ARG A 114 -21.32 15.40 -1.35
CA ARG A 114 -21.69 16.65 -2.04
C ARG A 114 -20.47 17.33 -2.66
N GLU A 115 -19.34 17.39 -1.95
CA GLU A 115 -18.10 17.94 -2.49
C GLU A 115 -17.62 17.11 -3.70
N PHE A 116 -17.66 15.79 -3.60
CA PHE A 116 -17.31 14.87 -4.69
C PHE A 116 -18.19 15.08 -5.93
N HIS A 117 -19.50 15.22 -5.75
CA HIS A 117 -20.45 15.45 -6.83
C HIS A 117 -20.35 16.85 -7.44
N SER A 118 -20.18 17.88 -6.62
CA SER A 118 -20.07 19.28 -7.08
C SER A 118 -18.82 19.51 -7.94
N ARG A 119 -17.69 18.89 -7.57
CA ARG A 119 -16.46 18.92 -8.39
C ARG A 119 -16.68 18.23 -9.74
N LYS A 120 -17.36 17.09 -9.76
CA LYS A 120 -17.68 16.39 -11.01
C LYS A 120 -18.59 17.21 -11.94
N ARG A 121 -19.43 18.10 -11.39
CA ARG A 121 -20.30 18.99 -12.17
C ARG A 121 -19.61 20.28 -12.65
N LYS A 122 -18.63 20.83 -11.93
CA LYS A 122 -17.97 22.11 -12.31
C LYS A 122 -16.92 21.98 -13.40
N ASP A 123 -16.43 20.78 -13.68
CA ASP A 123 -15.44 20.53 -14.74
C ASP A 123 -16.13 19.98 -16.00
N ASP A 124 -16.70 20.88 -16.81
CA ASP A 124 -17.48 20.58 -18.04
C ASP A 124 -16.67 19.89 -19.18
N ASN A 125 -15.34 19.78 -19.05
CA ASN A 125 -14.50 18.97 -19.95
C ASN A 125 -14.42 17.52 -19.47
N PHE A 126 -15.49 16.76 -19.68
CA PHE A 126 -15.69 15.36 -19.26
C PHE A 126 -14.53 14.39 -19.58
N LYS A 127 -13.68 14.69 -20.58
CA LYS A 127 -12.52 13.87 -20.95
C LYS A 127 -11.28 14.09 -20.07
N ASN A 128 -11.07 15.29 -19.52
CA ASN A 128 -9.82 15.65 -18.84
C ASN A 128 -9.90 15.53 -17.31
N LEU A 129 -11.10 15.58 -16.74
CA LEU A 129 -11.34 15.39 -15.31
C LEU A 129 -10.92 14.00 -14.78
N PRO A 130 -11.31 12.88 -15.41
CA PRO A 130 -10.88 11.56 -14.95
C PRO A 130 -9.35 11.45 -14.94
N LEU A 131 -8.67 12.01 -15.93
CA LEU A 131 -7.21 11.90 -16.06
C LEU A 131 -6.45 12.64 -14.94
N LYS A 132 -6.85 13.87 -14.57
CA LYS A 132 -6.18 14.62 -13.49
C LYS A 132 -6.36 13.96 -12.12
N VAL A 133 -7.57 13.45 -11.83
CA VAL A 133 -7.87 12.74 -10.58
C VAL A 133 -7.13 11.41 -10.54
N ASP A 134 -7.16 10.66 -11.64
CA ASP A 134 -6.45 9.38 -11.76
C ASP A 134 -4.94 9.58 -11.58
N PHE A 135 -4.36 10.59 -12.23
CA PHE A 135 -2.94 10.92 -12.07
C PHE A 135 -2.56 11.20 -10.61
N LYS A 136 -3.30 12.07 -9.91
CA LYS A 136 -3.02 12.38 -8.49
C LYS A 136 -3.13 11.13 -7.61
N ARG A 137 -4.12 10.27 -7.85
CA ARG A 137 -4.25 8.99 -7.14
C ARG A 137 -3.04 8.09 -7.40
N LYS A 138 -2.62 7.95 -8.66
CA LYS A 138 -1.47 7.11 -9.03
C LYS A 138 -0.15 7.62 -8.45
N VAL A 139 0.03 8.94 -8.35
CA VAL A 139 1.18 9.53 -7.64
C VAL A 139 1.18 9.13 -6.16
N LEU A 140 0.01 9.11 -5.50
CA LEU A 140 -0.08 8.63 -4.11
C LEU A 140 0.18 7.12 -4.01
N HIS A 141 -0.19 6.32 -5.01
CA HIS A 141 0.12 4.89 -5.04
C HIS A 141 1.63 4.64 -5.25
N LEU A 142 2.36 5.56 -5.88
CA LEU A 142 3.82 5.47 -6.03
C LEU A 142 4.57 5.72 -4.70
N PHE A 143 3.91 6.31 -3.71
CA PHE A 143 4.53 6.71 -2.45
C PHE A 143 5.20 5.53 -1.71
N PRO A 144 4.55 4.36 -1.51
CA PRO A 144 5.20 3.24 -0.81
C PRO A 144 6.45 2.73 -1.52
N ALA A 145 6.41 2.54 -2.85
CA ALA A 145 7.58 2.11 -3.62
C ALA A 145 8.73 3.15 -3.56
N SER A 146 8.39 4.45 -3.60
CA SER A 146 9.37 5.53 -3.48
C SER A 146 10.03 5.55 -2.10
N VAL A 147 9.26 5.34 -1.04
CA VAL A 147 9.77 5.28 0.34
C VAL A 147 10.71 4.09 0.52
N ILE A 148 10.35 2.91 0.01
CA ILE A 148 11.21 1.71 0.05
C ILE A 148 12.56 1.98 -0.62
N ILE A 149 12.55 2.47 -1.87
CA ILE A 149 13.77 2.76 -2.62
C ILE A 149 14.60 3.83 -1.92
N PHE A 150 13.96 4.90 -1.46
CA PHE A 150 14.64 5.99 -0.76
C PHE A 150 15.33 5.51 0.52
N ILE A 151 14.63 4.72 1.35
CA ILE A 151 15.20 4.17 2.60
C ILE A 151 16.39 3.27 2.28
N TRP A 152 16.27 2.41 1.27
CA TRP A 152 17.38 1.53 0.89
C TRP A 152 18.59 2.31 0.39
N VAL A 153 18.37 3.27 -0.52
CA VAL A 153 19.44 4.13 -1.06
C VAL A 153 20.12 4.91 0.06
N PHE A 154 19.33 5.47 0.98
CA PHE A 154 19.85 6.16 2.16
C PHE A 154 20.70 5.23 3.03
N SER A 155 20.22 4.01 3.30
CA SER A 155 20.91 3.09 4.21
C SER A 155 22.19 2.51 3.61
N VAL A 156 22.21 2.19 2.32
CA VAL A 156 23.38 1.59 1.67
C VAL A 156 24.39 2.66 1.26
N TYR A 157 23.96 3.70 0.54
CA TYR A 157 24.90 4.67 -0.01
C TYR A 157 25.26 5.80 0.94
N ILE A 158 24.30 6.29 1.74
CA ILE A 158 24.56 7.42 2.65
C ILE A 158 25.09 6.93 3.99
N TRP A 159 24.37 6.03 4.66
CA TRP A 159 24.74 5.53 5.97
C TRP A 159 26.03 4.68 5.93
N GLU A 160 26.07 3.63 5.10
CA GLU A 160 27.26 2.78 4.99
C GLU A 160 28.35 3.41 4.11
N GLY A 161 28.00 3.97 2.94
CA GLY A 161 28.98 4.55 2.02
C GLY A 161 29.61 5.86 2.51
N ILE A 162 28.83 6.95 2.53
CA ILE A 162 29.36 8.30 2.78
C ILE A 162 29.72 8.50 4.26
N TRP A 163 28.81 8.14 5.16
CA TRP A 163 29.00 8.36 6.60
C TRP A 163 29.89 7.31 7.25
N LYS A 164 30.08 6.15 6.59
CA LYS A 164 30.80 5.00 7.16
C LYS A 164 30.29 4.63 8.55
N ALA A 165 28.97 4.78 8.75
CA ALA A 165 28.32 4.57 10.03
C ALA A 165 28.39 3.10 10.45
N ASN A 166 28.53 2.17 9.49
CA ASN A 166 28.82 0.77 9.75
C ASN A 166 30.12 0.56 10.55
N ILE A 167 31.14 1.40 10.39
CA ILE A 167 32.40 1.31 11.17
C ILE A 167 32.17 1.75 12.62
N VAL A 168 31.35 2.77 12.83
CA VAL A 168 31.11 3.36 14.17
C VAL A 168 30.12 2.53 14.97
N TRP A 169 29.02 2.11 14.32
CA TRP A 169 27.90 1.45 14.96
C TRP A 169 27.95 -0.07 14.81
N GLY A 170 28.82 -0.62 13.95
CA GLY A 170 28.89 -2.06 13.66
C GLY A 170 27.76 -2.58 12.76
N ILE A 171 26.89 -1.70 12.26
CA ILE A 171 25.66 -2.08 11.55
C ILE A 171 25.79 -1.77 10.06
N SER A 172 25.67 -2.80 9.23
CA SER A 172 25.68 -2.62 7.76
C SER A 172 24.44 -1.85 7.28
N GLY A 173 24.60 -1.17 6.14
CA GLY A 173 23.52 -0.43 5.50
C GLY A 173 22.35 -1.32 5.11
N LEU A 174 22.60 -2.59 4.77
CA LEU A 174 21.53 -3.55 4.47
C LEU A 174 20.69 -3.90 5.71
N LYS A 175 21.33 -4.24 6.85
CA LYS A 175 20.60 -4.50 8.10
C LYS A 175 19.78 -3.28 8.54
N PHE A 176 20.35 -2.09 8.37
CA PHE A 176 19.65 -0.85 8.70
C PHE A 176 18.49 -0.55 7.73
N ALA A 177 18.65 -0.84 6.44
CA ALA A 177 17.57 -0.77 5.46
C ALA A 177 16.42 -1.70 5.84
N ASP A 178 16.71 -2.95 6.21
CA ASP A 178 15.71 -3.92 6.62
C ASP A 178 14.87 -3.40 7.79
N PHE A 179 15.54 -2.97 8.85
CA PHE A 179 14.89 -2.36 10.00
C PHE A 179 13.97 -1.20 9.61
N LEU A 180 14.46 -0.25 8.81
CA LEU A 180 13.69 0.95 8.44
C LEU A 180 12.52 0.61 7.51
N ILE A 181 12.71 -0.24 6.50
CA ILE A 181 11.68 -0.60 5.52
C ILE A 181 10.54 -1.34 6.22
N ILE A 182 10.86 -2.35 7.04
CA ILE A 182 9.86 -3.14 7.76
C ILE A 182 9.11 -2.27 8.78
N THR A 183 9.84 -1.50 9.58
CA THR A 183 9.24 -0.62 10.60
C THR A 183 8.34 0.44 9.97
N ALA A 184 8.82 1.12 8.92
CA ALA A 184 8.05 2.15 8.22
C ALA A 184 6.86 1.57 7.45
N GLY A 185 7.03 0.42 6.80
CA GLY A 185 5.97 -0.29 6.10
C GLY A 185 4.83 -0.68 7.04
N PHE A 186 5.15 -1.36 8.15
CA PHE A 186 4.16 -1.85 9.10
C PHE A 186 3.49 -0.68 9.86
N SER A 187 4.26 0.31 10.30
CA SER A 187 3.71 1.53 10.91
C SER A 187 2.79 2.28 9.92
N GLY A 188 3.20 2.38 8.66
CA GLY A 188 2.43 3.00 7.59
C GLY A 188 1.08 2.31 7.36
N ILE A 189 1.05 0.97 7.34
CA ILE A 189 -0.21 0.22 7.23
C ILE A 189 -1.16 0.59 8.38
N PHE A 190 -0.68 0.68 9.63
CA PHE A 190 -1.53 1.07 10.75
C PHE A 190 -2.06 2.49 10.66
N VAL A 191 -1.26 3.44 10.16
CA VAL A 191 -1.72 4.81 9.92
C VAL A 191 -2.85 4.84 8.88
N PHE A 192 -2.69 4.14 7.75
CA PHE A 192 -3.74 4.07 6.73
C PHE A 192 -4.97 3.28 7.19
N ALA A 193 -4.79 2.20 7.97
CA ALA A 193 -5.89 1.43 8.53
C ALA A 193 -6.70 2.25 9.54
N ALA A 194 -6.03 2.99 10.44
CA ALA A 194 -6.70 3.90 11.37
C ALA A 194 -7.46 5.00 10.64
N LEU A 195 -6.87 5.58 9.58
CA LEU A 195 -7.58 6.53 8.72
C LEU A 195 -8.85 5.91 8.14
N ASP A 196 -8.77 4.68 7.63
CA ASP A 196 -9.94 3.98 7.10
C ASP A 196 -10.98 3.64 8.17
N TYR A 197 -10.59 3.23 9.37
CA TYR A 197 -11.54 2.96 10.46
C TYR A 197 -12.27 4.24 10.88
N VAL A 198 -11.55 5.35 11.05
CA VAL A 198 -12.18 6.65 11.36
C VAL A 198 -13.07 7.10 10.21
N ARG A 199 -12.62 6.95 8.96
CA ARG A 199 -13.39 7.30 7.76
C ARG A 199 -14.62 6.44 7.53
N LEU A 200 -14.57 5.16 7.85
CA LEU A 200 -15.70 4.25 7.64
C LEU A 200 -16.60 4.18 8.88
N SER A 201 -16.22 4.84 9.97
CA SER A 201 -17.01 4.85 11.22
C SER A 201 -18.43 5.42 11.07
N TYR A 202 -18.72 6.16 9.99
CA TYR A 202 -20.09 6.65 9.70
C TYR A 202 -21.12 5.52 9.52
N ILE A 203 -20.68 4.27 9.33
CA ILE A 203 -21.58 3.12 9.30
C ILE A 203 -22.16 2.79 10.69
N PHE A 204 -21.53 3.28 11.76
CA PHE A 204 -21.98 3.10 13.15
C PHE A 204 -22.69 4.35 13.64
N GLU A 205 -24.02 4.30 13.70
CA GLU A 205 -24.86 5.46 14.08
C GLU A 205 -24.50 6.03 15.46
N ASN A 206 -24.21 5.16 16.44
CA ASN A 206 -23.90 5.56 17.82
C ASN A 206 -22.41 5.86 18.07
N HIS A 207 -21.52 5.53 17.14
CA HIS A 207 -20.06 5.62 17.31
C HIS A 207 -19.37 6.20 16.08
N ASN A 208 -20.01 7.20 15.45
CA ASN A 208 -19.45 7.86 14.29
C ASN A 208 -18.27 8.76 14.70
N LEU A 209 -17.06 8.41 14.27
CA LEU A 209 -15.82 9.15 14.52
C LEU A 209 -15.36 9.97 13.31
N PHE A 210 -16.12 9.98 12.21
CA PHE A 210 -15.74 10.60 10.94
C PHE A 210 -15.35 12.08 11.08
N PHE A 211 -16.00 12.80 11.98
CA PHE A 211 -15.74 14.23 12.23
C PHE A 211 -14.31 14.50 12.75
N LEU A 212 -13.63 13.48 13.28
CA LEU A 212 -12.26 13.57 13.77
C LEU A 212 -11.21 13.59 12.65
N ILE A 213 -11.57 13.37 11.38
CA ILE A 213 -10.61 13.45 10.28
C ILE A 213 -10.17 14.92 10.09
N PRO A 214 -8.85 15.21 10.09
CA PRO A 214 -8.36 16.55 9.82
C PRO A 214 -8.81 17.08 8.45
N SER A 215 -9.13 18.38 8.34
CA SER A 215 -9.61 18.99 7.09
C SER A 215 -8.63 18.78 5.91
N ASN A 216 -7.32 18.87 6.15
CA ASN A 216 -6.31 18.66 5.11
C ASN A 216 -6.35 17.22 4.57
N VAL A 217 -6.58 16.24 5.44
CA VAL A 217 -6.71 14.83 5.08
C VAL A 217 -8.02 14.62 4.31
N MET A 218 -9.12 15.22 4.75
CA MET A 218 -10.40 15.20 4.01
C MET A 218 -10.27 15.75 2.58
N ILE A 219 -9.57 16.88 2.41
CA ILE A 219 -9.32 17.48 1.10
C ILE A 219 -8.44 16.56 0.23
N LEU A 220 -7.46 15.89 0.83
CA LEU A 220 -6.61 14.92 0.13
C LEU A 220 -7.43 13.72 -0.34
N LEU A 221 -8.20 13.11 0.56
CA LEU A 221 -9.09 11.98 0.28
C LEU A 221 -10.11 12.32 -0.80
N SER A 222 -10.75 13.49 -0.73
CA SER A 222 -11.71 13.93 -1.74
C SER A 222 -11.09 14.19 -3.12
N LYS A 223 -9.76 14.29 -3.21
CA LYS A 223 -9.01 14.43 -4.47
C LYS A 223 -8.44 13.12 -5.00
N SER A 224 -8.25 12.11 -4.15
CA SER A 224 -7.57 10.87 -4.50
C SER A 224 -8.49 9.66 -4.62
N MET A 225 -9.62 9.65 -3.90
CA MET A 225 -10.49 8.47 -3.82
C MET A 225 -11.40 8.29 -5.04
N LYS A 226 -11.69 7.03 -5.37
CA LYS A 226 -12.76 6.65 -6.29
C LYS A 226 -14.12 6.63 -5.57
N LYS A 227 -15.21 6.75 -6.35
CA LYS A 227 -16.58 6.65 -5.81
C LYS A 227 -16.81 5.35 -5.02
N ARG A 228 -16.30 4.22 -5.50
CA ARG A 228 -16.44 2.91 -4.82
C ARG A 228 -15.70 2.87 -3.48
N GLU A 229 -14.56 3.55 -3.38
CA GLU A 229 -13.76 3.60 -2.15
C GLU A 229 -14.45 4.38 -1.03
N LEU A 230 -15.54 5.10 -1.30
CA LEU A 230 -16.37 5.69 -0.25
C LEU A 230 -17.05 4.61 0.61
N TYR A 231 -17.32 3.43 0.03
CA TYR A 231 -18.00 2.30 0.66
C TYR A 231 -17.07 1.09 0.85
N GLU A 232 -15.78 1.25 0.60
CA GLU A 232 -14.75 0.22 0.73
C GLU A 232 -13.52 0.77 1.43
N PHE A 233 -12.61 -0.10 1.88
CA PHE A 233 -11.29 0.30 2.34
C PHE A 233 -10.46 0.90 1.21
N THR A 234 -9.57 1.82 1.56
CA THR A 234 -8.60 2.34 0.60
C THR A 234 -7.55 1.28 0.28
N LYS A 235 -6.96 1.39 -0.92
CA LYS A 235 -6.05 0.39 -1.45
C LYS A 235 -4.63 0.35 -0.86
N PRO A 236 -4.07 1.42 -0.24
CA PRO A 236 -2.72 1.39 0.33
C PRO A 236 -2.47 0.27 1.34
N VAL A 237 -3.41 -0.01 2.24
CA VAL A 237 -3.30 -1.08 3.25
C VAL A 237 -3.11 -2.44 2.57
N ALA A 238 -4.01 -2.77 1.64
CA ALA A 238 -3.97 -4.03 0.91
C ALA A 238 -2.68 -4.18 0.09
N MET A 239 -2.20 -3.10 -0.52
CA MET A 239 -0.97 -3.10 -1.32
C MET A 239 0.28 -3.41 -0.49
N VAL A 240 0.46 -2.73 0.66
CA VAL A 240 1.65 -2.95 1.48
C VAL A 240 1.59 -4.33 2.17
N LEU A 241 0.40 -4.79 2.57
CA LEU A 241 0.22 -6.16 3.08
C LEU A 241 0.51 -7.23 2.01
N ALA A 242 0.17 -6.97 0.75
CA ALA A 242 0.51 -7.85 -0.38
C ALA A 242 2.02 -7.86 -0.69
N LEU A 243 2.73 -6.77 -0.39
CA LEU A 243 4.18 -6.68 -0.53
C LEU A 243 4.94 -7.40 0.60
N ALA A 244 4.38 -7.47 1.82
CA ALA A 244 5.03 -8.07 2.98
C ALA A 244 5.64 -9.47 2.69
N PRO A 245 4.89 -10.49 2.20
CA PRO A 245 5.48 -11.82 1.94
C PRO A 245 6.60 -11.81 0.90
N LEU A 246 6.65 -10.82 0.02
CA LEU A 246 7.67 -10.71 -1.02
C LEU A 246 8.99 -10.14 -0.50
N TYR A 247 9.01 -9.60 0.72
CA TYR A 247 10.23 -9.09 1.33
C TYR A 247 11.27 -10.20 1.61
N PHE A 248 10.84 -11.46 1.67
CA PHE A 248 11.73 -12.62 1.77
C PHE A 248 12.37 -13.02 0.43
N LEU A 249 11.96 -12.40 -0.68
CA LEU A 249 12.61 -12.59 -1.97
C LEU A 249 13.80 -11.64 -2.10
N ASP A 250 14.63 -11.85 -3.12
CA ASP A 250 15.70 -10.92 -3.44
C ASP A 250 15.15 -9.49 -3.57
N PHE A 251 15.88 -8.53 -3.00
CA PHE A 251 15.42 -7.14 -2.91
C PHE A 251 15.07 -6.55 -4.28
N SER A 252 15.77 -6.97 -5.34
CA SER A 252 15.49 -6.54 -6.70
C SER A 252 14.13 -7.03 -7.22
N ILE A 253 13.69 -8.23 -6.82
CA ILE A 253 12.36 -8.80 -7.12
C ILE A 253 11.29 -8.09 -6.32
N PHE A 254 11.54 -7.85 -5.03
CA PHE A 254 10.64 -7.10 -4.15
C PHE A 254 10.35 -5.69 -4.71
N VAL A 255 11.39 -4.94 -5.06
CA VAL A 255 11.24 -3.60 -5.64
C VAL A 255 10.59 -3.66 -7.03
N SER A 256 10.92 -4.66 -7.85
CA SER A 256 10.26 -4.86 -9.15
C SER A 256 8.75 -5.04 -8.98
N ALA A 257 8.32 -5.88 -8.04
CA ALA A 257 6.91 -6.12 -7.77
C ALA A 257 6.19 -4.84 -7.30
N ALA A 258 6.82 -4.06 -6.42
CA ALA A 258 6.29 -2.78 -5.96
C ALA A 258 6.16 -1.75 -7.11
N LEU A 259 7.16 -1.66 -7.98
CA LEU A 259 7.14 -0.74 -9.11
C LEU A 259 6.16 -1.18 -10.22
N ILE A 260 6.05 -2.47 -10.52
CA ILE A 260 5.05 -2.99 -11.46
C ILE A 260 3.64 -2.66 -10.96
N ALA A 261 3.35 -2.95 -9.68
CA ALA A 261 2.04 -2.73 -9.10
C ALA A 261 1.64 -1.24 -9.05
N THR A 262 2.60 -0.33 -9.02
CA THR A 262 2.35 1.11 -8.90
C THR A 262 2.50 1.83 -10.25
N VAL A 263 3.67 1.77 -10.87
CA VAL A 263 4.00 2.45 -12.13
C VAL A 263 3.38 1.75 -13.33
N GLY A 264 3.42 0.41 -13.38
CA GLY A 264 2.79 -0.37 -14.46
C GLY A 264 1.28 -0.15 -14.54
N ASP A 265 0.59 -0.29 -13.41
CA ASP A 265 -0.85 -0.01 -13.28
C ASP A 265 -1.18 1.48 -13.57
N ALA A 266 -0.33 2.42 -13.15
CA ALA A 266 -0.48 3.83 -13.50
C ALA A 266 -0.39 4.07 -15.02
N ALA A 267 0.61 3.49 -15.68
CA ALA A 267 0.79 3.65 -17.11
C ALA A 267 -0.37 3.04 -17.90
N ALA A 268 -0.82 1.84 -17.52
CA ALA A 268 -1.93 1.16 -18.18
C ALA A 268 -3.22 2.01 -18.17
N SER A 269 -3.56 2.53 -16.99
CA SER A 269 -4.76 3.35 -16.80
C SER A 269 -4.64 4.73 -17.46
N LEU A 270 -3.55 5.47 -17.26
CA LEU A 270 -3.39 6.83 -17.79
C LEU A 270 -3.27 6.84 -19.32
N MET A 271 -2.47 5.93 -19.90
CA MET A 271 -2.34 5.83 -21.35
C MET A 271 -3.63 5.31 -21.99
N GLY A 272 -4.30 4.35 -21.33
CA GLY A 272 -5.61 3.87 -21.76
C GLY A 272 -6.67 4.97 -21.79
N LEU A 273 -6.74 5.80 -20.74
CA LEU A 273 -7.67 6.94 -20.68
C LEU A 273 -7.35 8.03 -21.71
N LYS A 274 -6.05 8.30 -21.96
CA LYS A 274 -5.63 9.40 -22.85
C LYS A 274 -5.66 9.04 -24.33
N PHE A 275 -5.22 7.83 -24.67
CA PHE A 275 -4.96 7.41 -26.06
C PHE A 275 -5.75 6.16 -26.49
N GLY A 276 -6.36 5.45 -25.55
CA GLY A 276 -7.11 4.23 -25.82
C GLY A 276 -8.38 4.50 -26.60
N LYS A 277 -8.47 3.90 -27.80
CA LYS A 277 -9.69 3.91 -28.64
C LYS A 277 -10.35 2.53 -28.73
N TYR A 278 -9.53 1.49 -28.73
CA TYR A 278 -9.97 0.10 -28.91
C TYR A 278 -10.02 -0.61 -27.56
N HIS A 279 -11.23 -1.03 -27.18
CA HIS A 279 -11.49 -1.71 -25.90
C HIS A 279 -11.34 -3.22 -26.05
N PHE A 280 -10.67 -3.83 -25.07
CA PHE A 280 -10.51 -5.27 -25.00
C PHE A 280 -10.51 -5.76 -23.54
N PRO A 281 -11.22 -6.86 -23.20
CA PRO A 281 -12.31 -7.46 -23.96
C PRO A 281 -13.41 -6.43 -24.29
N LYS A 282 -14.28 -6.71 -25.28
CA LYS A 282 -15.29 -5.73 -25.76
C LYS A 282 -16.23 -5.19 -24.67
N ASN A 283 -16.39 -5.93 -23.56
CA ASN A 283 -17.24 -5.55 -22.43
C ASN A 283 -16.48 -4.84 -21.29
N SER A 284 -15.19 -4.54 -21.49
CA SER A 284 -14.32 -3.90 -20.50
C SER A 284 -14.05 -2.44 -20.85
N GLN A 285 -13.77 -1.63 -19.82
CA GLN A 285 -13.28 -0.26 -19.96
C GLN A 285 -11.76 -0.21 -20.25
N LYS A 286 -11.08 -1.37 -20.22
CA LYS A 286 -9.66 -1.48 -20.53
C LYS A 286 -9.44 -1.42 -22.04
N THR A 287 -8.32 -0.82 -22.46
CA THR A 287 -8.00 -0.61 -23.87
C THR A 287 -6.71 -1.33 -24.25
N VAL A 288 -6.57 -1.67 -25.53
CA VAL A 288 -5.35 -2.29 -26.07
C VAL A 288 -4.12 -1.42 -25.80
N VAL A 289 -4.27 -0.10 -25.92
CA VAL A 289 -3.20 0.87 -25.60
C VAL A 289 -2.85 0.82 -24.12
N GLY A 290 -3.83 0.69 -23.24
CA GLY A 290 -3.60 0.50 -21.81
C GLY A 290 -2.80 -0.76 -21.52
N TYR A 291 -3.20 -1.91 -22.07
CA TYR A 291 -2.46 -3.16 -21.89
C TYR A 291 -1.02 -3.08 -22.38
N LEU A 292 -0.79 -2.56 -23.59
CA LEU A 292 0.55 -2.44 -24.15
C LEU A 292 1.42 -1.50 -23.31
N SER A 293 0.85 -0.36 -22.87
CA SER A 293 1.57 0.60 -22.04
C SER A 293 1.91 0.02 -20.67
N GLY A 294 0.97 -0.70 -20.05
CA GLY A 294 1.18 -1.40 -18.80
C GLY A 294 2.26 -2.48 -18.90
N PHE A 295 2.18 -3.33 -19.93
CA PHE A 295 3.17 -4.37 -20.22
C PHE A 295 4.57 -3.79 -20.42
N CYS A 296 4.73 -2.80 -21.31
CA CYS A 296 6.02 -2.18 -21.57
C CYS A 296 6.58 -1.50 -20.32
N THR A 297 5.73 -0.79 -19.57
CA THR A 297 6.16 -0.11 -18.34
C THR A 297 6.58 -1.11 -17.28
N ALA A 298 5.78 -2.16 -17.05
CA ALA A 298 6.11 -3.24 -16.12
C ALA A 298 7.46 -3.90 -16.47
N PHE A 299 7.67 -4.20 -17.76
CA PHE A 299 8.93 -4.72 -18.28
C PHE A 299 10.11 -3.80 -17.96
N PHE A 300 10.03 -2.52 -18.33
CA PHE A 300 11.14 -1.59 -18.11
C PHE A 300 11.37 -1.28 -16.63
N THR A 301 10.33 -1.19 -15.81
CA THR A 301 10.50 -0.97 -14.37
C THR A 301 11.15 -2.17 -13.69
N ALA A 302 10.77 -3.39 -14.07
CA ALA A 302 11.43 -4.59 -13.59
C ALA A 302 12.88 -4.66 -14.07
N LEU A 303 13.12 -4.34 -15.34
CA LEU A 303 14.45 -4.33 -15.95
C LEU A 303 15.38 -3.37 -15.21
N VAL A 304 14.95 -2.13 -15.00
CA VAL A 304 15.73 -1.11 -14.29
C VAL A 304 15.95 -1.52 -12.83
N SER A 305 14.92 -2.01 -12.15
CA SER A 305 15.04 -2.49 -10.76
C SER A 305 16.05 -3.63 -10.64
N LEU A 306 15.95 -4.64 -11.51
CA LEU A 306 16.86 -5.77 -11.53
C LEU A 306 18.30 -5.36 -11.85
N ILE A 307 18.51 -4.42 -12.79
CA ILE A 307 19.86 -3.90 -13.09
C ILE A 307 20.47 -3.16 -11.89
N ILE A 308 19.66 -2.35 -11.19
CA ILE A 308 20.17 -1.49 -10.10
C ILE A 308 20.41 -2.30 -8.83
N PHE A 309 19.49 -3.19 -8.48
CA PHE A 309 19.45 -3.83 -7.17
C PHE A 309 19.95 -5.29 -7.18
N SER A 310 20.14 -5.91 -8.35
CA SER A 310 20.72 -7.25 -8.44
C SER A 310 22.16 -7.20 -8.93
N HIS A 311 23.09 -7.72 -8.11
CA HIS A 311 24.50 -7.83 -8.48
C HIS A 311 24.90 -9.23 -8.97
N SER A 312 24.04 -10.23 -8.77
CA SER A 312 24.34 -11.63 -9.06
C SER A 312 23.82 -12.11 -10.42
N LEU A 313 22.92 -11.37 -11.05
CA LEU A 313 22.29 -11.76 -12.31
C LEU A 313 23.06 -11.23 -13.53
N ASN A 314 23.20 -12.08 -14.54
CA ASN A 314 23.67 -11.63 -15.86
C ASN A 314 22.53 -10.96 -16.64
N GLY A 315 22.87 -10.23 -17.71
CA GLY A 315 21.89 -9.46 -18.50
C GLY A 315 20.77 -10.31 -19.11
N LEU A 316 21.04 -11.56 -19.49
CA LEU A 316 20.01 -12.46 -20.04
C LEU A 316 18.99 -12.88 -18.97
N LYS A 317 19.44 -13.23 -17.76
CA LYS A 317 18.57 -13.55 -16.63
C LYS A 317 17.71 -12.34 -16.24
N VAL A 318 18.31 -11.15 -16.18
CA VAL A 318 17.60 -9.90 -15.90
C VAL A 318 16.49 -9.62 -16.93
N PHE A 319 16.81 -9.73 -18.23
CA PHE A 319 15.84 -9.59 -19.30
C PHE A 319 14.70 -10.59 -19.16
N PHE A 320 15.02 -11.87 -18.95
CA PHE A 320 14.05 -12.95 -18.82
C PHE A 320 13.10 -12.75 -17.63
N LEU A 321 13.62 -12.42 -16.45
CA LEU A 321 12.79 -12.16 -15.27
C LEU A 321 11.89 -10.93 -15.44
N SER A 322 12.39 -9.88 -16.09
CA SER A 322 11.61 -8.67 -16.39
C SER A 322 10.47 -8.97 -17.35
N PHE A 323 10.73 -9.82 -18.35
CA PHE A 323 9.73 -10.27 -19.30
C PHE A 323 8.65 -11.14 -18.63
N ILE A 324 9.04 -12.03 -17.71
CA ILE A 324 8.10 -12.80 -16.90
C ILE A 324 7.19 -11.87 -16.09
N GLY A 325 7.75 -10.91 -15.36
CA GLY A 325 6.97 -9.95 -14.58
C GLY A 325 5.95 -9.18 -15.42
N ALA A 326 6.36 -8.73 -16.61
CA ALA A 326 5.49 -8.02 -17.55
C ALA A 326 4.37 -8.91 -18.11
N ILE A 327 4.67 -10.17 -18.47
CA ILE A 327 3.66 -11.13 -18.92
C ILE A 327 2.64 -11.38 -17.81
N VAL A 328 3.09 -11.64 -16.58
CA VAL A 328 2.19 -11.90 -15.46
C VAL A 328 1.28 -10.72 -15.20
N PHE A 329 1.82 -9.49 -15.19
CA PHE A 329 1.03 -8.26 -15.09
C PHE A 329 -0.04 -8.18 -16.18
N LEU A 330 0.33 -8.41 -17.45
CA LEU A 330 -0.61 -8.38 -18.57
C LEU A 330 -1.70 -9.46 -18.44
N LEU A 331 -1.34 -10.67 -18.02
CA LEU A 331 -2.28 -11.76 -17.82
C LEU A 331 -3.30 -11.42 -16.74
N ILE A 332 -2.88 -10.86 -15.60
CA ILE A 332 -3.78 -10.40 -14.54
C ILE A 332 -4.75 -9.35 -15.09
N ASP A 333 -4.22 -8.38 -15.83
CA ASP A 333 -4.99 -7.26 -16.36
C ASP A 333 -6.05 -7.73 -17.37
N ILE A 334 -5.72 -8.71 -18.23
CA ILE A 334 -6.62 -9.34 -19.21
C ILE A 334 -7.66 -10.23 -18.54
N LEU A 335 -7.27 -11.07 -17.58
CA LEU A 335 -8.18 -12.01 -16.92
C LEU A 335 -9.27 -11.28 -16.13
N ASN A 336 -9.05 -10.01 -15.77
CA ASN A 336 -10.01 -9.16 -15.07
C ASN A 336 -10.61 -9.88 -13.86
N LEU A 337 -9.71 -10.46 -13.06
CA LEU A 337 -10.07 -11.20 -11.86
C LEU A 337 -10.84 -10.28 -10.91
N LYS A 338 -11.83 -10.83 -10.21
CA LYS A 338 -12.66 -10.06 -9.27
C LYS A 338 -11.98 -9.86 -7.91
N ILE A 339 -10.67 -9.59 -7.93
CA ILE A 339 -9.83 -9.28 -6.77
C ILE A 339 -9.05 -8.02 -7.13
N ASP A 340 -8.76 -7.19 -6.14
CA ASP A 340 -8.07 -5.93 -6.33
C ASP A 340 -6.68 -6.10 -6.96
N ASP A 341 -6.39 -5.31 -7.99
CA ASP A 341 -5.08 -5.30 -8.68
C ASP A 341 -3.94 -4.90 -7.72
N ASN A 342 -4.22 -4.11 -6.67
CA ASN A 342 -3.22 -3.76 -5.66
C ASN A 342 -2.85 -4.95 -4.75
N ILE A 343 -3.63 -6.04 -4.77
CA ILE A 343 -3.31 -7.31 -4.09
C ILE A 343 -2.65 -8.26 -5.10
N LEU A 344 -3.28 -8.45 -6.26
CA LEU A 344 -2.86 -9.43 -7.24
C LEU A 344 -1.51 -9.09 -7.88
N ASN A 345 -1.31 -7.82 -8.28
CA ASN A 345 -0.10 -7.44 -9.00
C ASN A 345 1.16 -7.68 -8.17
N PRO A 346 1.28 -7.20 -6.91
CA PRO A 346 2.44 -7.52 -6.10
C PRO A 346 2.65 -9.03 -5.96
N LEU A 347 1.64 -9.76 -5.48
CA LEU A 347 1.78 -11.17 -5.11
C LEU A 347 2.14 -12.06 -6.31
N LEU A 348 1.45 -11.90 -7.42
CA LEU A 348 1.65 -12.75 -8.59
C LEU A 348 2.88 -12.33 -9.39
N CYS A 349 3.10 -11.03 -9.62
CA CYS A 349 4.30 -10.60 -10.35
C CYS A 349 5.56 -10.93 -9.55
N GLY A 350 5.60 -10.54 -8.27
CA GLY A 350 6.73 -10.82 -7.40
C GLY A 350 6.91 -12.32 -7.12
N GLY A 351 5.83 -13.04 -6.83
CA GLY A 351 5.89 -14.48 -6.55
C GLY A 351 6.38 -15.30 -7.73
N VAL A 352 5.84 -15.06 -8.93
CA VAL A 352 6.30 -15.79 -10.14
C VAL A 352 7.73 -15.40 -10.50
N MET A 353 8.08 -14.11 -10.48
CA MET A 353 9.47 -13.69 -10.71
C MET A 353 10.43 -14.31 -9.68
N GLY A 354 10.04 -14.36 -8.40
CA GLY A 354 10.83 -14.97 -7.33
C GLY A 354 11.04 -16.47 -7.53
N ILE A 355 10.00 -17.21 -7.92
CA ILE A 355 10.13 -18.64 -8.25
C ILE A 355 11.16 -18.84 -9.36
N PHE A 356 11.06 -18.08 -10.46
CA PHE A 356 12.01 -18.20 -11.56
C PHE A 356 13.41 -17.73 -11.19
N PHE A 357 13.55 -16.71 -10.34
CA PHE A 357 14.85 -16.22 -9.85
C PHE A 357 15.63 -17.34 -9.15
N TYR A 358 14.97 -18.17 -8.35
CA TYR A 358 15.62 -19.29 -7.65
C TYR A 358 15.85 -20.53 -8.54
N LEU A 359 15.18 -20.62 -9.69
CA LEU A 359 15.35 -21.73 -10.64
C LEU A 359 16.50 -21.52 -11.64
N ILE A 360 16.98 -20.27 -11.82
CA ILE A 360 17.98 -19.90 -12.84
C ILE A 360 19.34 -19.59 -12.22
#